data_AF-A0A8A3S4H8-F1
#
_entry.id   AF-A0A8A3S4H8-F1
#
_cell.length_a   1.000
_cell.length_b   1.000
_cell.length_c   1.000
_cell.angle_alpha   90.00
_cell.angle_beta   90.00
_cell.angle_gamma   90.00
#
_symmetry.space_group_name_H-M   'P 1'
#
loop_
_entity.id
_entity.type
_entity.pdbx_description
1 polymer ?
#
loop_
_entity_poly.entity_id
_entity_poly.type
_entity_poly.pdbx_seq_one_letter_code
_entity_poly.pdbx_strand_id
1 'polypeptide(L)'
;MIKRIGIRAFSMLLAMLLVSVTMVPVVSASDEKCENTNAIGIDVPVPEPVVVPSDEKLQSLRERDDGVIIESTITYLTYWNKKMKWDLSEEEIKRYSQDLEEKVLVGYYDANDGYYRIHDLDIFGKELGLVLGLNTEQTIAFVRTHREQLAKDHQNYHCDFFPPNNQIKHYISPSTRSAPYAHGKMYYLYIITNFQTPSSDGAWTAAHRDDAMNDAYVGTNAIRQQAPSGANAVNDGGSYTVTVSGSNTGDNSQAWGVNGWMEEAASNIGYSDSNGDGRTTDDMARSIKSWSGADTVIILYLTHDDMGGYAIGPDQGYADRTALSYWGRADWGRFDSVAASYEHESLHLYGALDEYAGASFCGQSSILAVSPMHDMYTNTNHVSCPSPTNSVMRDPYSTSTISTSTRRFIGWGDNDSDGILDPIDPTPWG
;
A
#
# COMPACT_ATOMS: atom_id res chain seq x y z
N MET A 1 -8.21 -72.58 16.73
CA MET A 1 -6.85 -72.46 17.32
C MET A 1 -6.07 -71.37 16.58
N ILE A 2 -6.68 -70.18 16.59
CA ILE A 2 -6.29 -68.90 15.98
C ILE A 2 -6.88 -67.88 16.97
N LYS A 3 -6.22 -66.75 17.18
CA LYS A 3 -6.51 -65.68 18.17
C LYS A 3 -5.92 -65.92 19.56
N ARG A 4 -4.67 -65.48 19.76
CA ARG A 4 -4.21 -64.89 21.04
C ARG A 4 -2.87 -64.15 21.02
N ILE A 5 -2.19 -64.03 19.86
CA ILE A 5 -0.86 -63.39 19.79
C ILE A 5 -0.93 -61.90 19.41
N GLY A 6 -2.00 -61.44 18.74
CA GLY A 6 -2.12 -60.03 18.27
C GLY A 6 -2.48 -58.97 19.33
N ILE A 7 -2.92 -59.36 20.53
CA ILE A 7 -3.39 -58.39 21.55
C ILE A 7 -2.26 -57.95 22.48
N ARG A 8 -1.19 -58.72 22.63
CA ARG A 8 -0.08 -58.36 23.54
C ARG A 8 0.91 -57.34 22.97
N ALA A 9 1.06 -57.28 21.64
CA ALA A 9 1.92 -56.29 21.00
C ALA A 9 1.29 -54.87 20.98
N PHE A 10 -0.05 -54.79 20.88
CA PHE A 10 -0.76 -53.51 20.86
C PHE A 10 -0.85 -52.86 22.25
N SER A 11 -0.97 -53.66 23.32
CA SER A 11 -0.97 -53.15 24.71
C SER A 11 0.39 -52.64 25.19
N MET A 12 1.50 -53.14 24.66
CA MET A 12 2.85 -52.63 24.99
C MET A 12 3.15 -51.29 24.30
N LEU A 13 2.68 -51.09 23.06
CA LEU A 13 2.84 -49.82 22.35
C LEU A 13 1.96 -48.70 22.92
N LEU A 14 0.74 -49.02 23.40
CA LEU A 14 -0.13 -48.05 24.07
C LEU A 14 0.38 -47.69 25.48
N ALA A 15 1.05 -48.61 26.19
CA ALA A 15 1.66 -48.32 27.49
C ALA A 15 2.93 -47.47 27.37
N MET A 16 3.71 -47.58 26.29
CA MET A 16 4.84 -46.66 26.04
C MET A 16 4.40 -45.26 25.61
N LEU A 17 3.22 -45.13 24.97
CA LEU A 17 2.64 -43.82 24.61
C LEU A 17 1.92 -43.12 25.77
N LEU A 18 1.62 -43.83 26.86
CA LEU A 18 0.97 -43.28 28.06
C LEU A 18 1.93 -42.97 29.23
N VAL A 19 3.23 -43.27 29.09
CA VAL A 19 4.27 -42.88 30.07
C VAL A 19 5.00 -41.58 29.67
N SER A 20 4.75 -41.05 28.46
CA SER A 20 5.31 -39.77 28.00
C SER A 20 4.39 -38.56 28.23
N VAL A 21 3.25 -38.72 28.91
CA VAL A 21 2.36 -37.62 29.29
C VAL A 21 2.21 -37.61 30.81
N THR A 22 3.17 -37.01 31.50
CA THR A 22 3.02 -36.25 32.76
C THR A 22 4.41 -36.10 33.37
N MET A 23 4.99 -34.90 33.26
CA MET A 23 5.85 -34.22 34.26
C MET A 23 6.31 -32.91 33.62
N VAL A 24 5.38 -31.95 33.51
CA VAL A 24 5.78 -30.55 33.45
C VAL A 24 6.24 -30.22 34.87
N PRO A 25 7.49 -29.82 35.10
CA PRO A 25 7.86 -29.25 36.39
C PRO A 25 7.12 -27.92 36.52
N VAL A 26 6.11 -27.91 37.38
CA VAL A 26 5.63 -26.68 38.02
C VAL A 26 6.78 -26.20 38.89
N VAL A 27 7.54 -25.23 38.40
CA VAL A 27 8.39 -24.40 39.25
C VAL A 27 7.65 -23.07 39.37
N SER A 28 7.01 -22.89 40.53
CA SER A 28 6.63 -21.58 41.01
C SER A 28 7.91 -20.78 41.28
N ALA A 29 8.10 -19.68 40.57
CA ALA A 29 9.00 -18.62 41.01
C ALA A 29 8.15 -17.58 41.76
N SER A 30 7.92 -17.83 43.05
CA SER A 30 7.65 -16.77 44.01
C SER A 30 8.99 -16.25 44.52
N ASP A 31 9.17 -14.94 44.38
CA ASP A 31 10.06 -14.05 45.13
C ASP A 31 11.51 -14.49 45.38
N GLU A 32 12.41 -14.01 44.53
CA GLU A 32 13.64 -13.39 45.00
C GLU A 32 14.05 -12.24 44.08
N LYS A 33 14.24 -11.07 44.71
CA LYS A 33 14.53 -9.76 44.13
C LYS A 33 15.75 -9.79 43.19
N CYS A 34 15.53 -9.37 41.94
CA CYS A 34 16.51 -8.59 41.18
C CYS A 34 15.77 -7.44 40.49
N GLU A 35 16.15 -6.23 40.89
CA GLU A 35 15.54 -4.95 40.53
C GLU A 35 15.84 -4.56 39.07
N ASN A 36 14.86 -3.95 38.41
CA ASN A 36 14.94 -3.13 37.18
C ASN A 36 14.77 -3.76 35.79
N THR A 37 13.70 -4.50 35.55
CA THR A 37 13.09 -4.60 34.21
C THR A 37 11.67 -4.04 34.24
N ASN A 38 11.49 -2.83 33.70
CA ASN A 38 10.19 -2.21 33.51
C ASN A 38 9.46 -2.90 32.34
N ALA A 39 8.75 -3.98 32.64
CA ALA A 39 7.69 -4.47 31.76
C ALA A 39 6.39 -3.73 32.14
N ILE A 40 6.01 -2.73 31.34
CA ILE A 40 4.70 -2.09 31.46
C ILE A 40 3.71 -2.94 30.64
N GLY A 41 3.01 -3.86 31.31
CA GLY A 41 1.81 -4.48 30.76
C GLY A 41 0.62 -3.54 30.96
N ILE A 42 0.01 -3.06 29.87
CA ILE A 42 -1.23 -2.28 29.92
C ILE A 42 -2.37 -3.23 29.58
N ASP A 43 -3.21 -3.56 30.56
CA ASP A 43 -4.52 -4.18 30.33
C ASP A 43 -5.47 -3.10 29.81
N VAL A 44 -5.98 -3.28 28.58
CA VAL A 44 -6.92 -2.35 27.95
C VAL A 44 -8.36 -2.83 28.20
N PRO A 45 -9.22 -2.00 28.83
CA PRO A 45 -10.62 -2.37 29.06
C PRO A 45 -11.45 -2.35 27.77
N VAL A 46 -12.44 -3.25 27.70
CA VAL A 46 -13.41 -3.34 26.61
C VAL A 46 -14.18 -2.00 26.47
N PRO A 47 -14.23 -1.36 25.28
CA PRO A 47 -14.93 -0.08 25.10
C PRO A 47 -16.45 -0.22 25.19
N GLU A 48 -17.10 0.77 25.82
CA GLU A 48 -18.56 0.91 25.83
C GLU A 48 -19.12 1.29 24.45
N PRO A 49 -20.34 0.85 24.09
CA PRO A 49 -20.95 1.16 22.81
C PRO A 49 -21.33 2.65 22.68
N VAL A 50 -20.88 3.27 21.59
CA VAL A 50 -21.11 4.69 21.27
C VAL A 50 -22.52 4.91 20.72
N VAL A 51 -23.22 5.94 21.22
CA VAL A 51 -24.54 6.37 20.76
C VAL A 51 -24.39 7.34 19.57
N VAL A 52 -25.05 7.03 18.46
CA VAL A 52 -25.01 7.79 17.19
C VAL A 52 -25.97 9.00 17.24
N PRO A 53 -25.56 10.21 16.81
CA PRO A 53 -26.46 11.37 16.70
C PRO A 53 -27.40 11.28 15.49
N SER A 54 -28.63 11.81 15.61
CA SER A 54 -29.68 11.72 14.58
C SER A 54 -29.57 12.72 13.42
N ASP A 55 -30.04 12.27 12.24
CA ASP A 55 -29.94 12.84 10.89
C ASP A 55 -30.51 14.27 10.63
N GLU A 56 -31.00 14.99 11.63
CA GLU A 56 -31.74 16.24 11.42
C GLU A 56 -30.87 17.48 11.07
N LYS A 57 -29.53 17.38 11.08
CA LYS A 57 -28.63 18.53 10.82
C LYS A 57 -28.21 18.75 9.35
N LEU A 58 -28.69 17.94 8.41
CA LEU A 58 -28.32 17.98 6.99
C LEU A 58 -29.06 19.04 6.12
N GLN A 59 -29.90 19.89 6.71
CA GLN A 59 -30.90 20.67 5.96
C GLN A 59 -30.52 22.07 5.45
N SER A 60 -29.24 22.48 5.41
CA SER A 60 -28.89 23.77 4.79
C SER A 60 -27.67 23.70 3.87
N LEU A 61 -27.89 23.32 2.62
CA LEU A 61 -26.92 23.42 1.54
C LEU A 61 -27.38 24.46 0.51
N ARG A 62 -26.48 25.37 0.14
CA ARG A 62 -26.64 26.21 -1.05
C ARG A 62 -25.92 25.51 -2.19
N GLU A 63 -26.64 25.18 -3.27
CA GLU A 63 -26.06 24.73 -4.53
C GLU A 63 -25.02 25.76 -5.01
N ARG A 64 -23.77 25.34 -5.22
CA ARG A 64 -22.77 26.08 -5.99
C ARG A 64 -22.46 25.27 -7.24
N ASP A 65 -22.48 25.94 -8.39
CA ASP A 65 -22.25 25.36 -9.72
C ASP A 65 -20.86 25.83 -10.19
N ASP A 66 -19.80 25.32 -9.56
CA ASP A 66 -18.42 25.75 -9.83
C ASP A 66 -17.83 25.11 -11.11
N GLY A 67 -18.63 24.30 -11.81
CA GLY A 67 -18.28 23.65 -13.07
C GLY A 67 -17.55 22.31 -12.91
N VAL A 68 -17.25 21.65 -14.03
CA VAL A 68 -16.60 20.33 -14.09
C VAL A 68 -15.49 20.34 -15.14
N ILE A 69 -14.39 19.67 -14.83
CA ILE A 69 -13.28 19.44 -15.75
C ILE A 69 -13.35 17.98 -16.24
N ILE A 70 -13.17 17.77 -17.55
CA ILE A 70 -13.14 16.44 -18.16
C ILE A 70 -11.82 16.30 -18.93
N GLU A 71 -10.95 15.41 -18.47
CA GLU A 71 -9.66 15.09 -19.09
C GLU A 71 -9.72 13.83 -19.96
N SER A 72 -10.44 12.81 -19.51
CA SER A 72 -10.71 11.59 -20.25
C SER A 72 -12.20 11.36 -20.38
N THR A 73 -12.72 11.51 -21.61
CA THR A 73 -14.12 11.21 -21.91
C THR A 73 -14.49 9.75 -21.68
N ILE A 74 -13.56 8.82 -21.93
CA ILE A 74 -13.76 7.39 -21.65
C ILE A 74 -13.95 7.16 -20.15
N THR A 75 -13.08 7.75 -19.32
CA THR A 75 -13.15 7.62 -17.86
C THR A 75 -14.43 8.26 -17.33
N TYR A 76 -14.74 9.46 -17.80
CA TYR A 76 -15.93 10.21 -17.45
C TYR A 76 -17.22 9.43 -17.76
N LEU A 77 -17.34 8.92 -18.99
CA LEU A 77 -18.51 8.14 -19.40
C LEU A 77 -18.59 6.79 -18.70
N THR A 78 -17.45 6.16 -18.39
CA THR A 78 -17.42 4.90 -17.63
C THR A 78 -17.95 5.11 -16.21
N TYR A 79 -17.53 6.17 -15.53
CA TYR A 79 -18.03 6.53 -14.21
C TYR A 79 -19.54 6.77 -14.24
N TRP A 80 -20.02 7.62 -15.16
CA TRP A 80 -21.43 7.97 -15.24
C TRP A 80 -22.32 6.81 -15.72
N ASN A 81 -21.83 5.96 -16.63
CA ASN A 81 -22.52 4.74 -17.04
C ASN A 81 -22.78 3.82 -15.84
N LYS A 82 -21.76 3.59 -15.00
CA LYS A 82 -21.87 2.79 -13.78
C LYS A 82 -22.81 3.42 -12.77
N LYS A 83 -22.70 4.74 -12.56
CA LYS A 83 -23.46 5.47 -11.54
C LYS A 83 -24.94 5.62 -11.89
N MET A 84 -25.23 5.92 -13.15
CA MET A 84 -26.58 6.14 -13.65
C MET A 84 -27.25 4.86 -14.13
N LYS A 85 -26.47 3.76 -14.22
CA LYS A 85 -26.92 2.47 -14.76
C LYS A 85 -27.51 2.64 -16.16
N TRP A 86 -26.73 3.28 -17.03
CA TRP A 86 -27.12 3.43 -18.44
C TRP A 86 -26.95 2.13 -19.25
N ASP A 87 -26.30 1.12 -18.67
CA ASP A 87 -26.09 -0.22 -19.24
C ASP A 87 -25.36 -0.21 -20.60
N LEU A 88 -24.50 0.79 -20.82
CA LEU A 88 -23.67 0.89 -22.02
C LEU A 88 -22.52 -0.13 -21.98
N SER A 89 -22.23 -0.78 -23.11
CA SER A 89 -21.04 -1.63 -23.28
C SER A 89 -19.76 -0.79 -23.39
N GLU A 90 -18.59 -1.44 -23.26
CA GLU A 90 -17.28 -0.77 -23.46
C GLU A 90 -17.15 -0.19 -24.89
N GLU A 91 -17.63 -0.90 -25.91
CA GLU A 91 -17.65 -0.43 -27.29
C GLU A 91 -18.58 0.77 -27.48
N GLU A 92 -19.73 0.77 -26.79
CA GLU A 92 -20.66 1.89 -26.79
C GLU A 92 -20.07 3.11 -26.09
N ILE A 93 -19.43 2.92 -24.93
CA ILE A 93 -18.70 3.98 -24.22
C ILE A 93 -17.64 4.58 -25.14
N LYS A 94 -16.83 3.75 -25.80
CA LYS A 94 -15.78 4.24 -26.71
C LYS A 94 -16.35 5.03 -27.88
N ARG A 95 -17.44 4.55 -28.48
CA ARG A 95 -18.14 5.27 -29.56
C ARG A 95 -18.69 6.62 -29.06
N TYR A 96 -19.39 6.61 -27.93
CA TYR A 96 -19.98 7.82 -27.36
C TYR A 96 -18.94 8.81 -26.86
N SER A 97 -17.80 8.33 -26.40
CA SER A 97 -16.63 9.15 -26.04
C SER A 97 -16.16 9.96 -27.25
N GLN A 98 -15.98 9.31 -28.40
CA GLN A 98 -15.61 9.97 -29.65
C GLN A 98 -16.68 10.96 -30.10
N ASP A 99 -17.95 10.55 -30.09
CA ASP A 99 -19.06 11.43 -30.45
C ASP A 99 -19.15 12.67 -29.53
N LEU A 100 -18.89 12.49 -28.23
CA LEU A 100 -18.93 13.57 -27.24
C LEU A 100 -17.77 14.55 -27.46
N GLU A 101 -16.56 14.06 -27.74
CA GLU A 101 -15.39 14.90 -28.08
C GLU A 101 -15.63 15.72 -29.35
N GLU A 102 -16.09 15.07 -30.41
CA GLU A 102 -16.26 15.70 -31.73
C GLU A 102 -17.42 16.70 -31.77
N LYS A 103 -18.52 16.41 -31.07
CA LYS A 103 -19.80 17.14 -31.25
C LYS A 103 -20.10 18.12 -30.12
N VAL A 104 -19.59 17.87 -28.92
CA VAL A 104 -19.97 18.63 -27.72
C VAL A 104 -18.74 19.29 -27.12
N LEU A 105 -17.76 18.49 -26.72
CA LEU A 105 -16.64 18.96 -25.91
C LEU A 105 -15.66 19.84 -26.68
N VAL A 106 -15.63 19.79 -28.01
CA VAL A 106 -14.93 20.78 -28.83
C VAL A 106 -15.31 22.23 -28.47
N GLY A 107 -16.55 22.48 -28.03
CA GLY A 107 -17.03 23.79 -27.59
C GLY A 107 -16.58 24.19 -26.18
N TYR A 108 -16.08 23.23 -25.40
CA TYR A 108 -15.62 23.40 -24.03
C TYR A 108 -14.11 23.24 -23.86
N TYR A 109 -13.39 22.97 -24.96
CA TYR A 109 -11.97 22.71 -24.93
C TYR A 109 -11.17 23.99 -24.62
N ASP A 110 -10.42 23.97 -23.52
CA ASP A 110 -9.45 25.01 -23.23
C ASP A 110 -8.11 24.65 -23.89
N ALA A 111 -7.80 25.38 -24.98
CA ALA A 111 -6.57 25.14 -25.73
C ALA A 111 -5.28 25.45 -24.94
N ASN A 112 -5.37 26.22 -23.85
CA ASN A 112 -4.20 26.52 -23.00
C ASN A 112 -3.91 25.39 -22.03
N ASP A 113 -4.96 24.74 -21.52
CA ASP A 113 -4.82 23.79 -20.42
C ASP A 113 -5.07 22.32 -20.82
N GLY A 114 -5.54 22.06 -22.05
CA GLY A 114 -5.61 20.70 -22.61
C GLY A 114 -6.79 19.85 -22.13
N TYR A 115 -7.77 20.44 -21.45
CA TYR A 115 -8.97 19.76 -20.94
C TYR A 115 -10.27 20.45 -21.37
N TYR A 116 -11.41 19.80 -21.11
CA TYR A 116 -12.73 20.39 -21.35
C TYR A 116 -13.31 20.98 -20.06
N ARG A 117 -13.65 22.28 -20.08
CA ARG A 117 -14.19 22.99 -18.92
C ARG A 117 -15.68 23.25 -19.07
N ILE A 118 -16.49 22.58 -18.26
CA ILE A 118 -17.93 22.70 -18.26
C ILE A 118 -18.37 23.70 -17.19
N HIS A 119 -18.88 24.85 -17.60
CA HIS A 119 -19.36 25.89 -16.67
C HIS A 119 -20.86 25.84 -16.39
N ASP A 120 -21.62 25.15 -17.23
CA ASP A 120 -23.07 25.05 -17.13
C ASP A 120 -23.49 23.59 -17.31
N LEU A 121 -23.81 22.94 -16.20
CA LEU A 121 -24.21 21.54 -16.19
C LEU A 121 -25.57 21.29 -16.82
N ASP A 122 -26.47 22.28 -16.85
CA ASP A 122 -27.76 22.14 -17.50
C ASP A 122 -27.62 22.14 -19.02
N ILE A 123 -26.73 22.98 -19.56
CA ILE A 123 -26.42 23.00 -20.99
C ILE A 123 -25.67 21.72 -21.37
N PHE A 124 -24.57 21.43 -20.68
CA PHE A 124 -23.77 20.25 -20.97
C PHE A 124 -24.56 18.95 -20.81
N GLY A 125 -25.40 18.83 -19.78
CA GLY A 125 -26.24 17.66 -19.59
C GLY A 125 -27.22 17.42 -20.74
N LYS A 126 -27.78 18.48 -21.34
CA LYS A 126 -28.62 18.37 -22.53
C LYS A 126 -27.83 17.88 -23.73
N GLU A 127 -26.64 18.43 -23.95
CA GLU A 127 -25.78 18.07 -25.07
C GLU A 127 -25.27 16.62 -24.97
N LEU A 128 -24.83 16.22 -23.78
CA LEU A 128 -24.46 14.85 -23.47
C LEU A 128 -25.66 13.91 -23.61
N GLY A 129 -26.83 14.32 -23.13
CA GLY A 129 -28.07 13.56 -23.28
C GLY A 129 -28.43 13.30 -24.75
N LEU A 130 -28.21 14.28 -25.63
CA LEU A 130 -28.41 14.10 -27.08
C LEU A 130 -27.42 13.10 -27.68
N VAL A 131 -26.15 13.13 -27.27
CA VAL A 131 -25.12 12.19 -27.74
C VAL A 131 -25.44 10.76 -27.30
N LEU A 132 -25.81 10.58 -26.04
CA LEU A 132 -26.09 9.27 -25.44
C LEU A 132 -27.51 8.75 -25.75
N GLY A 133 -28.38 9.56 -26.34
CA GLY A 133 -29.77 9.19 -26.59
C GLY A 133 -30.62 9.13 -25.32
N LEU A 134 -30.25 9.89 -24.28
CA LEU A 134 -31.01 9.99 -23.04
C LEU A 134 -32.29 10.79 -23.27
N ASN A 135 -33.39 10.31 -22.70
CA ASN A 135 -34.64 11.07 -22.67
C ASN A 135 -34.56 12.24 -21.66
N THR A 136 -35.52 13.15 -21.71
CA THR A 136 -35.57 14.33 -20.83
C THR A 136 -35.46 13.98 -19.35
N GLU A 137 -36.12 12.91 -18.89
CA GLU A 137 -36.10 12.50 -17.48
C GLU A 137 -34.72 11.95 -17.08
N GLN A 138 -34.09 11.16 -17.95
CA GLN A 138 -32.74 10.64 -17.73
C GLN A 138 -31.70 11.76 -17.71
N THR A 139 -31.83 12.75 -18.59
CA THR A 139 -30.96 13.93 -18.62
C THR A 139 -31.11 14.77 -17.34
N ILE A 140 -32.35 15.03 -16.90
CA ILE A 140 -32.59 15.75 -15.64
C ILE A 140 -32.02 14.94 -14.45
N ALA A 141 -32.22 13.63 -14.45
CA ALA A 141 -31.67 12.75 -13.42
C ALA A 141 -30.14 12.78 -13.40
N PHE A 142 -29.50 12.78 -14.57
CA PHE A 142 -28.06 12.93 -14.71
C PHE A 142 -27.58 14.26 -14.14
N VAL A 143 -28.12 15.39 -14.60
CA VAL A 143 -27.69 16.72 -14.14
C VAL A 143 -27.87 16.87 -12.63
N ARG A 144 -29.01 16.43 -12.09
CA ARG A 144 -29.24 16.43 -10.64
C ARG A 144 -28.22 15.56 -9.90
N THR A 145 -28.00 14.33 -10.36
CA THR A 145 -27.03 13.41 -9.73
C THR A 145 -25.61 13.94 -9.85
N HIS A 146 -25.30 14.68 -10.92
CA HIS A 146 -24.02 15.35 -11.13
C HIS A 146 -23.82 16.47 -10.13
N ARG A 147 -24.81 17.35 -9.95
CA ARG A 147 -24.78 18.39 -8.91
C ARG A 147 -24.73 17.82 -7.49
N GLU A 148 -25.48 16.77 -7.21
CA GLU A 148 -25.41 16.06 -5.93
C GLU A 148 -24.04 15.46 -5.70
N GLN A 149 -23.39 14.95 -6.76
CA GLN A 149 -22.03 14.47 -6.66
C GLN A 149 -21.06 15.63 -6.39
N LEU A 150 -21.12 16.72 -7.13
CA LEU A 150 -20.27 17.88 -6.88
C LEU A 150 -20.49 18.49 -5.50
N ALA A 151 -21.72 18.49 -5.00
CA ALA A 151 -22.02 18.89 -3.63
C ALA A 151 -21.41 17.93 -2.61
N LYS A 152 -21.41 16.61 -2.89
CA LYS A 152 -20.71 15.61 -2.07
C LYS A 152 -19.20 15.76 -2.17
N ASP A 153 -18.65 16.01 -3.34
CA ASP A 153 -17.22 16.22 -3.58
C ASP A 153 -16.78 17.47 -2.81
N HIS A 154 -17.53 18.58 -2.93
CA HIS A 154 -17.30 19.80 -2.16
C HIS A 154 -17.52 19.61 -0.64
N GLN A 155 -18.40 18.71 -0.21
CA GLN A 155 -18.56 18.37 1.21
C GLN A 155 -17.44 17.50 1.73
N ASN A 156 -17.00 16.51 0.95
CA ASN A 156 -15.88 15.62 1.24
C ASN A 156 -14.58 16.44 1.31
N TYR A 157 -14.39 17.39 0.38
CA TYR A 157 -13.38 18.44 0.41
C TYR A 157 -13.40 19.31 1.69
N HIS A 158 -14.49 19.26 2.46
CA HIS A 158 -14.70 20.06 3.67
C HIS A 158 -15.10 19.27 4.93
N CYS A 159 -15.06 17.92 4.93
CA CYS A 159 -15.49 17.10 6.06
C CYS A 159 -14.43 16.08 6.49
N ASP A 160 -13.93 16.25 7.72
CA ASP A 160 -12.92 15.43 8.40
C ASP A 160 -13.37 13.97 8.74
N PHE A 161 -14.43 13.42 8.13
CA PHE A 161 -14.89 12.06 8.45
C PHE A 161 -15.73 11.39 7.35
N PHE A 162 -15.31 10.21 6.89
CA PHE A 162 -15.98 9.42 5.86
C PHE A 162 -16.65 8.16 6.42
N PRO A 163 -17.94 7.89 6.12
CA PRO A 163 -18.58 6.60 6.39
C PRO A 163 -18.46 5.62 5.18
N PRO A 164 -18.46 4.30 5.41
CA PRO A 164 -18.18 3.30 4.38
C PRO A 164 -19.41 3.00 3.51
N ASN A 165 -19.22 2.89 2.19
CA ASN A 165 -20.28 2.47 1.28
C ASN A 165 -19.95 1.13 0.57
N ASN A 166 -20.84 0.16 0.78
CA ASN A 166 -20.69 -1.23 0.38
C ASN A 166 -21.27 -1.46 -1.02
N GLN A 167 -20.49 -1.24 -2.10
CA GLN A 167 -20.75 -1.89 -3.41
C GLN A 167 -19.69 -1.57 -4.48
N ILE A 168 -18.49 -2.17 -4.40
CA ILE A 168 -17.63 -2.41 -5.56
C ILE A 168 -16.97 -3.79 -5.39
N LYS A 169 -17.31 -4.75 -6.24
CA LYS A 169 -16.54 -5.99 -6.43
C LYS A 169 -15.87 -5.90 -7.79
N HIS A 170 -14.55 -5.71 -7.85
CA HIS A 170 -13.59 -6.22 -8.84
C HIS A 170 -12.18 -5.86 -8.32
N TYR A 171 -11.34 -6.88 -8.12
CA TYR A 171 -10.04 -6.86 -7.43
C TYR A 171 -9.97 -6.03 -6.14
N ILE A 172 -10.63 -6.54 -5.10
CA ILE A 172 -10.35 -6.16 -3.72
C ILE A 172 -9.10 -6.95 -3.31
N SER A 173 -7.96 -6.27 -3.21
CA SER A 173 -6.98 -6.65 -2.21
C SER A 173 -7.73 -6.90 -0.88
N PRO A 174 -7.60 -8.06 -0.22
CA PRO A 174 -8.43 -8.39 0.94
C PRO A 174 -8.27 -7.38 2.11
N SER A 175 -9.12 -6.37 2.08
CA SER A 175 -9.84 -5.64 3.15
C SER A 175 -9.28 -5.60 4.57
N THR A 176 -7.95 -5.52 4.76
CA THR A 176 -7.35 -5.36 6.09
C THR A 176 -6.19 -4.34 6.14
N ARG A 177 -5.61 -3.93 4.99
CA ARG A 177 -4.25 -3.36 4.79
C ARG A 177 -3.86 -2.07 5.54
N SER A 178 -2.55 -1.93 5.79
CA SER A 178 -1.76 -0.67 5.78
C SER A 178 -2.15 0.18 4.56
N ALA A 179 -2.32 1.49 4.72
CA ALA A 179 -2.75 2.34 3.61
C ALA A 179 -1.68 2.25 2.51
N PRO A 180 -2.08 1.96 1.26
CA PRO A 180 -1.15 1.75 0.16
C PRO A 180 -0.49 3.05 -0.34
N TYR A 181 -0.69 4.14 0.39
CA TYR A 181 -0.28 5.50 0.04
C TYR A 181 0.67 6.01 1.10
N ALA A 182 1.59 6.88 0.70
CA ALA A 182 2.51 7.57 1.59
C ALA A 182 1.80 8.76 2.28
N HIS A 183 0.66 8.50 2.91
CA HIS A 183 -0.21 9.49 3.55
C HIS A 183 -0.46 9.14 5.02
N GLY A 184 -0.77 10.17 5.81
CA GLY A 184 -1.11 10.03 7.22
C GLY A 184 0.05 9.47 8.05
N LYS A 185 -0.28 8.68 9.07
CA LYS A 185 0.70 8.06 9.96
C LYS A 185 1.30 6.80 9.32
N MET A 186 2.57 6.87 8.97
CA MET A 186 3.34 5.77 8.39
C MET A 186 4.26 5.18 9.46
N TYR A 187 4.12 3.87 9.73
CA TYR A 187 4.96 3.15 10.67
C TYR A 187 5.98 2.29 9.93
N TYR A 188 7.26 2.59 10.09
CA TYR A 188 8.35 1.80 9.53
C TYR A 188 8.92 0.85 10.59
N LEU A 189 8.85 -0.45 10.33
CA LEU A 189 9.50 -1.47 11.14
C LEU A 189 10.78 -1.94 10.47
N TYR A 190 11.92 -1.65 11.09
CA TYR A 190 13.23 -2.08 10.62
C TYR A 190 13.64 -3.39 11.32
N ILE A 191 13.97 -4.43 10.57
CA ILE A 191 14.33 -5.74 11.12
C ILE A 191 15.75 -6.09 10.69
N ILE A 192 16.71 -5.95 11.60
CA ILE A 192 18.06 -6.48 11.42
C ILE A 192 18.00 -8.00 11.50
N THR A 193 18.30 -8.66 10.39
CA THR A 193 18.19 -10.11 10.26
C THR A 193 19.57 -10.76 10.38
N ASN A 194 19.78 -11.49 11.47
CA ASN A 194 20.97 -12.32 11.69
C ASN A 194 20.69 -13.75 11.21
N PHE A 195 21.31 -14.17 10.12
CA PHE A 195 21.25 -15.59 9.75
C PHE A 195 22.21 -16.40 10.61
N GLN A 196 21.78 -17.59 11.04
CA GLN A 196 22.57 -18.50 11.86
C GLN A 196 23.93 -18.83 11.22
N THR A 197 23.94 -19.01 9.90
CA THR A 197 25.16 -19.06 9.10
C THR A 197 25.29 -17.76 8.32
N PRO A 198 26.21 -16.86 8.72
CA PRO A 198 26.42 -15.59 8.01
C PRO A 198 26.84 -15.78 6.55
N SER A 199 26.68 -14.73 5.76
CA SER A 199 27.18 -14.69 4.38
C SER A 199 28.72 -14.72 4.35
N SER A 200 29.31 -14.72 3.16
CA SER A 200 30.76 -14.53 2.97
C SER A 200 31.28 -13.21 3.55
N ASP A 201 30.40 -12.26 3.82
CA ASP A 201 30.71 -10.94 4.38
C ASP A 201 30.79 -10.95 5.91
N GLY A 202 30.51 -12.11 6.52
CA GLY A 202 30.52 -12.30 7.94
C GLY A 202 29.24 -11.84 8.61
N ALA A 203 29.26 -11.84 9.94
CA ALA A 203 28.12 -11.42 10.75
C ALA A 203 28.03 -9.89 10.85
N TRP A 204 26.84 -9.40 11.16
CA TRP A 204 26.62 -7.99 11.51
C TRP A 204 27.56 -7.51 12.62
N THR A 205 28.34 -6.47 12.33
CA THR A 205 29.06 -5.71 13.36
C THR A 205 28.12 -4.68 14.01
N ALA A 206 28.50 -4.14 15.17
CA ALA A 206 27.74 -3.04 15.78
C ALA A 206 27.71 -1.80 14.86
N ALA A 207 28.87 -1.45 14.28
CA ALA A 207 28.99 -0.31 13.38
C ALA A 207 28.08 -0.45 12.14
N HIS A 208 28.07 -1.62 11.49
CA HIS A 208 27.21 -1.83 10.31
C HIS A 208 25.73 -1.78 10.66
N ARG A 209 25.33 -2.28 11.84
CA ARG A 209 23.93 -2.18 12.30
C ARG A 209 23.53 -0.73 12.53
N ASP A 210 24.37 0.03 13.24
CA ASP A 210 24.09 1.44 13.54
C ASP A 210 24.00 2.27 12.25
N ASP A 211 24.89 2.00 11.30
CA ASP A 211 24.94 2.60 9.97
C ASP A 211 23.68 2.28 9.15
N ALA A 212 23.34 1.00 8.99
CA ALA A 212 22.14 0.55 8.27
C ALA A 212 20.85 1.12 8.89
N MET A 213 20.77 1.18 10.22
CA MET A 213 19.62 1.74 10.93
C MET A 213 19.51 3.26 10.74
N ASN A 214 20.63 3.97 10.80
CA ASN A 214 20.66 5.41 10.53
C ASN A 214 20.19 5.68 9.09
N ASP A 215 20.71 4.95 8.12
CA ASP A 215 20.39 5.17 6.71
C ASP A 215 18.96 4.76 6.37
N ALA A 216 18.45 3.67 6.95
CA ALA A 216 17.04 3.32 6.84
C ALA A 216 16.12 4.42 7.42
N TYR A 217 16.46 4.98 8.57
CA TYR A 217 15.72 6.09 9.17
C TYR A 217 15.79 7.35 8.29
N VAL A 218 16.98 7.72 7.80
CA VAL A 218 17.15 8.90 6.94
C VAL A 218 16.39 8.74 5.63
N GLY A 219 16.50 7.58 4.97
CA GLY A 219 15.82 7.29 3.70
C GLY A 219 14.31 7.31 3.81
N THR A 220 13.75 6.61 4.78
CA THR A 220 12.29 6.61 5.00
C THR A 220 11.77 7.98 5.43
N ASN A 221 12.56 8.78 6.15
CA ASN A 221 12.21 10.16 6.48
C ASN A 221 12.34 11.12 5.28
N ALA A 222 13.16 10.80 4.27
CA ALA A 222 13.26 11.58 3.04
C ALA A 222 11.95 11.54 2.24
N ILE A 223 11.21 10.43 2.29
CA ILE A 223 9.84 10.33 1.76
C ILE A 223 8.97 11.39 2.43
N ARG A 224 8.86 11.37 3.77
CA ARG A 224 8.09 12.38 4.51
C ARG A 224 8.50 13.82 4.20
N GLN A 225 9.80 14.10 4.09
CA GLN A 225 10.31 15.44 3.82
C GLN A 225 9.94 15.98 2.43
N GLN A 226 9.69 15.08 1.48
CA GLN A 226 9.26 15.41 0.13
C GLN A 226 7.74 15.38 -0.05
N ALA A 227 7.02 14.89 0.97
CA ALA A 227 5.57 14.82 0.95
C ALA A 227 4.95 16.23 0.89
N PRO A 228 3.90 16.43 0.08
CA PRO A 228 3.13 17.66 0.15
C PRO A 228 2.43 17.77 1.51
N SER A 229 2.08 18.99 1.93
CA SER A 229 1.42 19.20 3.22
C SER A 229 0.06 18.47 3.32
N GLY A 230 -0.65 18.31 2.21
CA GLY A 230 -1.93 17.59 2.13
C GLY A 230 -1.81 16.09 2.45
N ALA A 231 -0.65 15.49 2.19
CA ALA A 231 -0.40 14.08 2.52
C ALA A 231 -0.43 13.81 4.03
N ASN A 232 -0.29 14.84 4.88
CA ASN A 232 -0.21 14.73 6.34
C ASN A 232 0.76 13.62 6.79
N ALA A 233 1.86 13.46 6.06
CA ALA A 233 2.80 12.36 6.26
C ALA A 233 3.53 12.51 7.61
N VAL A 234 3.33 11.54 8.49
CA VAL A 234 3.98 11.45 9.80
C VAL A 234 4.68 10.11 9.90
N ASN A 235 5.99 10.13 10.08
CA ASN A 235 6.76 8.90 10.29
C ASN A 235 6.79 8.55 11.77
N ASP A 236 6.48 7.30 12.06
CA ASP A 236 6.73 6.60 13.30
C ASP A 236 7.51 5.32 12.96
N GLY A 237 8.06 4.64 13.96
CA GLY A 237 8.76 3.40 13.69
C GLY A 237 9.36 2.72 14.89
N GLY A 238 9.86 1.53 14.62
CA GLY A 238 10.55 0.71 15.61
C GLY A 238 11.52 -0.23 14.93
N SER A 239 12.31 -0.93 15.74
CA SER A 239 13.31 -1.85 15.22
C SER A 239 13.39 -3.13 16.04
N TYR A 240 13.61 -4.25 15.35
CA TYR A 240 13.99 -5.51 15.95
C TYR A 240 15.34 -5.97 15.42
N THR A 241 16.04 -6.75 16.23
CA THR A 241 17.11 -7.64 15.77
C THR A 241 16.66 -9.06 16.01
N VAL A 242 16.66 -9.88 14.97
CA VAL A 242 16.16 -11.26 15.04
C VAL A 242 17.16 -12.20 14.41
N THR A 243 17.26 -13.41 14.98
CA THR A 243 18.04 -14.49 14.38
C THR A 243 17.10 -15.41 13.61
N VAL A 244 17.47 -15.77 12.38
CA VAL A 244 16.76 -16.75 11.55
C VAL A 244 17.68 -17.92 11.24
N SER A 245 17.08 -19.09 11.05
CA SER A 245 17.78 -20.33 10.77
C SER A 245 18.38 -20.35 9.36
N GLY A 246 19.35 -21.24 9.15
CA GLY A 246 19.97 -21.44 7.83
C GLY A 246 21.05 -20.45 7.46
N SER A 247 21.45 -20.49 6.18
CA SER A 247 22.44 -19.59 5.58
C SER A 247 21.78 -18.31 5.11
N ASN A 248 22.49 -17.18 5.26
CA ASN A 248 22.09 -15.95 4.60
C ASN A 248 22.10 -16.16 3.10
N THR A 249 20.94 -16.41 2.52
CA THR A 249 20.82 -16.42 1.07
C THR A 249 20.57 -15.03 0.54
N GLY A 250 20.06 -14.07 1.34
CA GLY A 250 19.61 -12.73 0.93
C GLY A 250 18.57 -12.71 -0.21
N ASP A 251 18.43 -13.84 -0.91
CA ASP A 251 17.78 -14.04 -2.18
C ASP A 251 16.28 -14.02 -1.99
N ASN A 252 15.67 -13.32 -2.95
CA ASN A 252 14.25 -13.28 -3.19
C ASN A 252 13.68 -14.73 -3.17
N SER A 253 14.28 -15.69 -3.87
CA SER A 253 13.68 -17.02 -4.13
C SER A 253 13.14 -17.83 -2.92
N GLN A 254 13.62 -17.56 -1.70
CA GLN A 254 13.17 -18.24 -0.46
C GLN A 254 12.75 -17.27 0.66
N ALA A 255 12.49 -16.00 0.36
CA ALA A 255 12.28 -14.99 1.41
C ALA A 255 10.85 -14.93 1.98
N TRP A 256 9.82 -14.97 1.14
CA TRP A 256 8.43 -14.66 1.53
C TRP A 256 7.43 -15.81 1.45
N GLY A 257 7.85 -16.99 0.98
CA GLY A 257 6.97 -18.15 1.00
C GLY A 257 6.54 -18.47 2.42
N VAL A 258 5.53 -19.34 2.60
CA VAL A 258 5.05 -19.77 3.93
C VAL A 258 6.14 -20.42 4.81
N ASN A 259 7.26 -20.83 4.21
CA ASN A 259 8.45 -21.34 4.90
C ASN A 259 9.67 -20.44 4.69
N GLY A 260 9.44 -19.18 4.31
CA GLY A 260 10.48 -18.20 4.01
C GLY A 260 11.03 -17.57 5.26
N TRP A 261 12.27 -17.08 5.18
CA TRP A 261 12.96 -16.52 6.35
C TRP A 261 12.30 -15.25 6.89
N MET A 262 11.52 -14.50 6.10
CA MET A 262 10.76 -13.34 6.59
C MET A 262 9.63 -13.76 7.54
N GLU A 263 8.98 -14.89 7.27
CA GLU A 263 7.94 -15.47 8.13
C GLU A 263 8.56 -16.06 9.41
N GLU A 264 9.73 -16.72 9.27
CA GLU A 264 10.51 -17.18 10.42
C GLU A 264 10.94 -16.01 11.30
N ALA A 265 11.40 -14.91 10.71
CA ALA A 265 11.77 -13.70 11.43
C ALA A 265 10.59 -13.14 12.23
N ALA A 266 9.40 -13.01 11.63
CA ALA A 266 8.21 -12.56 12.35
C ALA A 266 7.82 -13.53 13.48
N SER A 267 7.92 -14.84 13.24
CA SER A 267 7.69 -15.87 14.26
C SER A 267 8.67 -15.77 15.44
N ASN A 268 9.96 -15.57 15.14
CA ASN A 268 11.03 -15.47 16.14
C ASN A 268 10.95 -14.15 16.93
N ILE A 269 10.34 -13.10 16.37
CA ILE A 269 9.98 -11.87 17.10
C ILE A 269 8.83 -12.12 18.09
N GLY A 270 8.02 -13.15 17.88
CA GLY A 270 6.93 -13.58 18.77
C GLY A 270 5.53 -13.45 18.18
N TYR A 271 5.41 -13.20 16.88
CA TYR A 271 4.13 -13.26 16.19
C TYR A 271 3.79 -14.71 15.79
N SER A 272 2.52 -14.99 15.55
CA SER A 272 2.05 -16.31 15.13
C SER A 272 1.04 -16.15 14.01
N ASP A 273 1.06 -17.05 13.04
CA ASP A 273 0.00 -17.22 12.05
C ASP A 273 -1.32 -17.60 12.73
N SER A 274 -2.12 -16.58 13.00
CA SER A 274 -3.35 -16.64 13.78
C SER A 274 -4.56 -17.05 12.94
N ASN A 275 -4.46 -16.91 11.62
CA ASN A 275 -5.55 -17.19 10.68
C ASN A 275 -5.32 -18.51 9.89
N GLY A 276 -4.14 -19.12 10.01
CA GLY A 276 -3.75 -20.39 9.40
C GLY A 276 -3.43 -20.32 7.91
N ASP A 277 -3.10 -19.13 7.37
CA ASP A 277 -2.79 -18.93 5.95
C ASP A 277 -1.31 -19.13 5.60
N GLY A 278 -0.48 -19.46 6.60
CA GLY A 278 0.94 -19.67 6.49
C GLY A 278 1.76 -18.37 6.48
N ARG A 279 1.16 -17.23 6.79
CA ARG A 279 1.83 -15.91 6.83
C ARG A 279 1.76 -15.38 8.26
N THR A 280 2.92 -15.06 8.81
CA THR A 280 3.09 -14.48 10.14
C THR A 280 3.42 -12.98 10.03
N THR A 281 4.02 -12.54 8.92
CA THR A 281 4.32 -11.12 8.68
C THR A 281 3.08 -10.26 8.53
N ASP A 282 2.01 -10.82 7.96
CA ASP A 282 0.75 -10.11 7.75
C ASP A 282 0.02 -9.86 9.09
N ASP A 283 0.05 -10.84 10.00
CA ASP A 283 -0.40 -10.73 11.39
C ASP A 283 0.44 -9.75 12.20
N MET A 284 1.76 -9.77 12.02
CA MET A 284 2.65 -8.77 12.60
C MET A 284 2.26 -7.35 12.15
N ALA A 285 2.05 -7.13 10.85
CA ALA A 285 1.66 -5.83 10.34
C ALA A 285 0.27 -5.39 10.81
N ARG A 286 -0.72 -6.31 10.86
CA ARG A 286 -2.06 -6.04 11.43
C ARG A 286 -1.97 -5.62 12.90
N SER A 287 -1.16 -6.33 13.68
CA SER A 287 -0.93 -5.99 15.08
C SER A 287 -0.32 -4.59 15.22
N ILE A 288 0.76 -4.32 14.47
CA ILE A 288 1.41 -3.00 14.44
C ILE A 288 0.45 -1.90 14.09
N LYS A 289 -0.33 -2.08 13.02
CA LYS A 289 -1.32 -1.09 12.62
C LYS A 289 -2.32 -0.81 13.75
N SER A 290 -2.83 -1.85 14.39
CA SER A 290 -3.81 -1.77 15.47
C SER A 290 -3.29 -1.00 16.69
N TRP A 291 -2.10 -1.33 17.20
CA TRP A 291 -1.60 -0.69 18.43
C TRP A 291 -0.93 0.67 18.19
N SER A 292 -0.33 0.89 17.01
CA SER A 292 0.32 2.17 16.68
C SER A 292 -0.68 3.23 16.19
N GLY A 293 -1.88 2.81 15.78
CA GLY A 293 -2.84 3.68 15.11
C GLY A 293 -2.31 4.19 13.76
N ALA A 294 -1.38 3.46 13.13
CA ALA A 294 -0.82 3.86 11.85
C ALA A 294 -1.83 3.66 10.71
N ASP A 295 -1.79 4.55 9.74
CA ASP A 295 -2.47 4.39 8.47
C ASP A 295 -1.73 3.32 7.66
N THR A 296 -0.40 3.41 7.59
CA THR A 296 0.46 2.48 6.84
C THR A 296 1.48 1.79 7.75
N VAL A 297 1.79 0.53 7.47
CA VAL A 297 2.87 -0.24 8.10
C VAL A 297 3.76 -0.79 7.01
N ILE A 298 5.05 -0.47 7.07
CA ILE A 298 6.08 -0.94 6.16
C ILE A 298 7.10 -1.75 6.94
N ILE A 299 7.46 -2.93 6.44
CA ILE A 299 8.47 -3.79 7.06
C ILE A 299 9.71 -3.82 6.17
N LEU A 300 10.83 -3.32 6.68
CA LEU A 300 12.13 -3.38 6.02
C LEU A 300 13.00 -4.42 6.70
N TYR A 301 13.30 -5.50 5.99
CA TYR A 301 14.30 -6.47 6.43
C TYR A 301 15.69 -6.03 5.95
N LEU A 302 16.62 -6.02 6.89
CA LEU A 302 18.01 -5.61 6.66
C LEU A 302 18.87 -6.86 6.73
N THR A 303 19.58 -7.20 5.66
CA THR A 303 20.44 -8.39 5.59
C THR A 303 21.92 -8.01 5.46
N HIS A 304 22.83 -8.83 6.00
CA HIS A 304 24.27 -8.58 5.91
C HIS A 304 24.89 -9.43 4.80
N ASP A 305 24.62 -9.04 3.57
CA ASP A 305 25.12 -9.63 2.33
C ASP A 305 25.09 -8.57 1.22
N ASP A 306 25.32 -8.99 -0.02
CA ASP A 306 25.37 -8.14 -1.20
C ASP A 306 24.43 -8.60 -2.33
N MET A 307 23.26 -9.15 -1.96
CA MET A 307 22.28 -9.69 -2.91
C MET A 307 21.37 -8.62 -3.54
N GLY A 308 21.42 -7.38 -3.04
CA GLY A 308 20.63 -6.24 -3.52
C GLY A 308 19.38 -5.97 -2.69
N GLY A 309 18.43 -5.23 -3.29
CA GLY A 309 17.14 -4.91 -2.70
C GLY A 309 15.99 -5.52 -3.51
N TYR A 310 14.87 -5.77 -2.84
CA TYR A 310 13.62 -6.16 -3.51
C TYR A 310 12.41 -5.91 -2.62
N ALA A 311 11.34 -5.45 -3.26
CA ALA A 311 10.02 -5.31 -2.68
C ALA A 311 9.09 -6.47 -3.04
N ILE A 312 8.19 -6.81 -2.12
CA ILE A 312 7.27 -7.94 -2.25
C ILE A 312 5.84 -7.45 -2.21
N GLY A 313 5.08 -7.91 -3.20
CA GLY A 313 3.80 -7.34 -3.55
C GLY A 313 2.56 -7.83 -2.81
N PRO A 314 1.45 -7.10 -3.05
CA PRO A 314 0.17 -7.26 -2.40
C PRO A 314 -0.58 -8.56 -2.72
N ASP A 315 -0.29 -9.18 -3.87
CA ASP A 315 -0.85 -10.47 -4.29
C ASP A 315 -0.41 -11.63 -3.37
N GLN A 316 0.63 -11.38 -2.56
CA GLN A 316 1.23 -12.34 -1.65
C GLN A 316 1.09 -12.00 -0.15
N GLY A 317 0.17 -11.09 0.23
CA GLY A 317 -0.19 -10.87 1.64
C GLY A 317 -0.60 -9.44 2.01
N TYR A 318 -0.86 -9.24 3.30
CA TYR A 318 -0.75 -7.94 3.96
C TYR A 318 0.72 -7.69 4.26
N ALA A 319 1.11 -6.43 4.34
CA ALA A 319 2.45 -5.95 4.66
C ALA A 319 3.32 -5.90 3.43
N ASP A 320 3.39 -4.68 2.92
CA ASP A 320 4.40 -4.23 2.00
C ASP A 320 5.74 -4.44 2.71
N ARG A 321 6.45 -5.47 2.30
CA ARG A 321 7.73 -5.89 2.88
C ARG A 321 8.81 -5.85 1.83
N THR A 322 9.96 -5.33 2.22
CA THR A 322 11.15 -5.28 1.39
C THR A 322 12.31 -5.90 2.14
N ALA A 323 13.28 -6.42 1.41
CA ALA A 323 14.61 -6.67 1.94
C ALA A 323 15.59 -5.71 1.28
N LEU A 324 16.53 -5.19 2.06
CA LEU A 324 17.71 -4.51 1.54
C LEU A 324 18.98 -5.08 2.16
N SER A 325 19.89 -5.47 1.27
CA SER A 325 21.24 -5.87 1.60
C SER A 325 22.05 -4.67 2.12
N TYR A 326 22.86 -4.88 3.16
CA TYR A 326 23.77 -3.85 3.67
C TYR A 326 24.76 -3.40 2.61
N TRP A 327 25.20 -4.31 1.75
CA TRP A 327 26.14 -3.99 0.68
C TRP A 327 25.40 -3.80 -0.65
N GLY A 328 25.46 -2.58 -1.19
CA GLY A 328 25.03 -2.28 -2.54
C GLY A 328 26.02 -2.78 -3.60
N ARG A 329 25.50 -3.08 -4.79
CA ARG A 329 26.31 -3.40 -5.98
C ARG A 329 25.93 -2.47 -7.13
N ALA A 330 26.94 -1.93 -7.78
CA ALA A 330 26.82 -1.24 -9.06
C ALA A 330 27.99 -1.63 -9.97
N ASP A 331 27.96 -1.17 -11.23
CA ASP A 331 28.97 -1.48 -12.24
C ASP A 331 30.41 -1.10 -11.81
N TRP A 332 30.55 -0.08 -10.95
CA TRP A 332 31.85 0.37 -10.43
C TRP A 332 32.31 -0.34 -9.16
N GLY A 333 31.53 -1.28 -8.62
CA GLY A 333 31.91 -2.11 -7.49
C GLY A 333 30.86 -2.14 -6.37
N ARG A 334 31.32 -2.64 -5.23
CA ARG A 334 30.54 -2.82 -4.01
C ARG A 334 30.79 -1.69 -3.02
N PHE A 335 29.73 -1.25 -2.34
CA PHE A 335 29.73 -0.14 -1.40
C PHE A 335 28.62 -0.33 -0.36
N ASP A 336 28.63 0.45 0.71
CA ASP A 336 27.58 0.41 1.73
C ASP A 336 26.28 0.98 1.16
N SER A 337 25.16 0.30 1.36
CA SER A 337 23.84 0.80 0.98
C SER A 337 23.60 2.14 1.65
N VAL A 338 23.16 3.12 0.86
CA VAL A 338 22.98 4.51 1.31
C VAL A 338 21.53 4.77 1.69
N ALA A 339 21.28 5.82 2.47
CA ALA A 339 19.93 6.25 2.83
C ALA A 339 18.91 6.23 1.67
N ALA A 340 19.29 6.72 0.49
CA ALA A 340 18.43 6.76 -0.68
C ALA A 340 18.13 5.35 -1.29
N SER A 341 18.93 4.32 -1.00
CA SER A 341 18.58 2.93 -1.31
C SER A 341 17.42 2.43 -0.45
N TYR A 342 17.36 2.82 0.82
CA TYR A 342 16.23 2.50 1.69
C TYR A 342 14.96 3.25 1.30
N GLU A 343 15.11 4.50 0.86
CA GLU A 343 14.03 5.28 0.25
C GLU A 343 13.48 4.58 -1.00
N HIS A 344 14.35 4.21 -1.92
CA HIS A 344 14.01 3.50 -3.17
C HIS A 344 13.18 2.24 -2.93
N GLU A 345 13.69 1.34 -2.07
CA GLU A 345 13.00 0.09 -1.78
C GLU A 345 11.67 0.30 -1.05
N SER A 346 11.58 1.34 -0.21
CA SER A 346 10.33 1.71 0.45
C SER A 346 9.31 2.27 -0.54
N LEU A 347 9.73 2.94 -1.60
CA LEU A 347 8.83 3.50 -2.61
C LEU A 347 8.16 2.41 -3.46
N HIS A 348 8.85 1.29 -3.72
CA HIS A 348 8.24 0.14 -4.38
C HIS A 348 7.06 -0.45 -3.61
N LEU A 349 7.09 -0.35 -2.29
CA LEU A 349 6.03 -0.83 -1.40
C LEU A 349 4.75 -0.02 -1.49
N TYR A 350 4.83 1.19 -2.03
CA TYR A 350 3.68 2.00 -2.44
C TYR A 350 3.33 1.82 -3.93
N GLY A 351 4.00 0.92 -4.64
CA GLY A 351 3.77 0.65 -6.05
C GLY A 351 4.68 1.41 -7.02
N ALA A 352 5.67 2.18 -6.56
CA ALA A 352 6.63 2.80 -7.47
C ALA A 352 7.37 1.76 -8.31
N LEU A 353 7.73 2.13 -9.54
CA LEU A 353 8.51 1.29 -10.45
C LEU A 353 9.94 1.82 -10.58
N ASP A 354 10.87 0.91 -10.85
CA ASP A 354 12.24 1.27 -11.23
C ASP A 354 12.25 2.15 -12.47
N GLU A 355 13.14 3.13 -12.51
CA GLU A 355 13.21 4.11 -13.60
C GLU A 355 14.52 4.03 -14.40
N TYR A 356 15.35 3.01 -14.13
CA TYR A 356 16.59 2.71 -14.86
C TYR A 356 16.41 1.61 -15.91
N ALA A 357 17.38 1.55 -16.84
CA ALA A 357 17.32 0.64 -17.98
C ALA A 357 17.31 -0.83 -17.55
N GLY A 358 16.35 -1.60 -18.08
CA GLY A 358 16.30 -3.06 -17.93
C GLY A 358 15.48 -3.55 -16.74
N ALA A 359 14.98 -2.66 -15.87
CA ALA A 359 14.11 -3.03 -14.75
C ALA A 359 12.62 -2.83 -15.04
N SER A 360 12.26 -1.78 -15.77
CA SER A 360 10.88 -1.52 -16.21
C SER A 360 10.84 -0.92 -17.62
N PHE A 361 9.67 -0.44 -18.06
CA PHE A 361 9.55 0.33 -19.31
C PHE A 361 8.56 1.50 -19.18
N CYS A 362 8.69 2.47 -20.09
CA CYS A 362 7.80 3.62 -20.14
C CYS A 362 6.35 3.17 -20.44
N GLY A 363 5.38 3.61 -19.64
CA GLY A 363 3.98 3.20 -19.75
C GLY A 363 3.65 1.88 -19.03
N GLN A 364 4.59 1.30 -18.28
CA GLN A 364 4.32 0.10 -17.47
C GLN A 364 3.47 0.45 -16.23
N SER A 365 2.41 -0.32 -15.98
CA SER A 365 1.70 -0.33 -14.68
C SER A 365 2.45 -1.19 -13.66
N SER A 366 2.35 -0.81 -12.39
CA SER A 366 3.03 -1.54 -11.31
C SER A 366 2.19 -2.68 -10.78
N ILE A 367 2.75 -3.89 -10.74
CA ILE A 367 2.08 -5.04 -10.08
C ILE A 367 2.03 -4.89 -8.55
N LEU A 368 2.84 -3.99 -8.00
CA LEU A 368 2.88 -3.68 -6.57
C LEU A 368 1.89 -2.58 -6.19
N ALA A 369 1.47 -1.76 -7.17
CA ALA A 369 0.42 -0.77 -6.95
C ALA A 369 -0.93 -1.45 -6.75
N VAL A 370 -1.75 -0.86 -5.90
CA VAL A 370 -3.13 -1.29 -5.68
C VAL A 370 -4.09 -0.36 -6.40
N SER A 371 -5.31 -0.81 -6.69
CA SER A 371 -6.34 0.08 -7.24
C SER A 371 -6.63 1.25 -6.27
N PRO A 372 -6.80 2.47 -6.78
CA PRO A 372 -6.88 2.79 -8.21
C PRO A 372 -5.53 3.09 -8.88
N MET A 373 -4.41 3.14 -8.15
CA MET A 373 -3.07 3.49 -8.68
C MET A 373 -2.60 2.57 -9.78
N HIS A 374 -2.84 1.26 -9.60
CA HIS A 374 -2.56 0.26 -10.61
C HIS A 374 -3.24 0.57 -11.96
N ASP A 375 -4.49 1.05 -11.87
CA ASP A 375 -5.37 1.26 -13.01
C ASP A 375 -5.18 2.64 -13.65
N MET A 376 -4.77 3.64 -12.86
CA MET A 376 -4.68 5.04 -13.27
C MET A 376 -3.28 5.44 -13.73
N TYR A 377 -2.23 4.84 -13.15
CA TYR A 377 -0.87 5.36 -13.33
C TYR A 377 0.09 4.32 -13.90
N THR A 378 0.98 4.84 -14.74
CA THR A 378 2.04 4.09 -15.40
C THR A 378 3.37 4.80 -15.19
N ASN A 379 4.48 4.06 -15.35
CA ASN A 379 5.80 4.63 -15.24
C ASN A 379 6.06 5.62 -16.39
N THR A 380 6.04 6.91 -16.08
CA THR A 380 6.26 8.00 -17.04
C THR A 380 7.64 8.64 -16.90
N ASN A 381 8.49 8.10 -16.03
CA ASN A 381 9.85 8.59 -15.79
C ASN A 381 10.92 7.51 -15.94
N HIS A 382 10.62 6.37 -16.58
CA HIS A 382 11.66 5.43 -17.01
C HIS A 382 12.68 6.13 -17.94
N VAL A 383 13.95 5.73 -17.91
CA VAL A 383 15.04 6.34 -18.72
C VAL A 383 14.77 6.37 -20.23
N SER A 384 13.88 5.50 -20.72
CA SER A 384 13.44 5.47 -22.13
C SER A 384 12.22 6.35 -22.44
N CYS A 385 11.63 7.04 -21.45
CA CYS A 385 10.53 7.96 -21.68
C CYS A 385 11.01 9.23 -22.41
N PRO A 386 10.11 10.01 -23.07
CA PRO A 386 10.49 11.19 -23.83
C PRO A 386 11.18 12.30 -23.00
N SER A 387 10.81 12.44 -21.73
CA SER A 387 11.29 13.51 -20.85
C SER A 387 11.65 12.97 -19.45
N PRO A 388 12.67 12.12 -19.33
CA PRO A 388 12.99 11.44 -18.08
C PRO A 388 13.81 12.36 -17.16
N THR A 389 13.42 12.49 -15.90
CA THR A 389 14.14 13.25 -14.86
C THR A 389 14.98 12.31 -13.99
N ASN A 390 16.14 12.74 -13.49
CA ASN A 390 16.88 11.92 -12.53
C ASN A 390 16.08 11.80 -11.23
N SER A 391 16.03 10.61 -10.65
CA SER A 391 15.20 10.31 -9.49
C SER A 391 15.80 9.20 -8.65
N VAL A 392 15.34 9.07 -7.41
CA VAL A 392 15.73 7.97 -6.50
C VAL A 392 15.34 6.61 -7.06
N MET A 393 14.26 6.52 -7.85
CA MET A 393 13.85 5.29 -8.54
C MET A 393 14.74 4.92 -9.73
N ARG A 394 15.57 5.85 -10.22
CA ARG A 394 16.54 5.59 -11.30
C ARG A 394 17.94 5.36 -10.76
N ASP A 395 18.38 6.22 -9.86
CA ASP A 395 19.75 6.20 -9.33
C ASP A 395 19.73 6.62 -7.86
N PRO A 396 19.44 5.68 -6.94
CA PRO A 396 19.39 5.96 -5.52
C PRO A 396 20.76 6.32 -4.93
N TYR A 397 21.84 6.25 -5.71
CA TYR A 397 23.20 6.57 -5.24
C TYR A 397 23.59 8.02 -5.52
N SER A 398 22.91 8.70 -6.45
CA SER A 398 23.20 10.09 -6.81
C SER A 398 22.12 11.08 -6.40
N THR A 399 20.91 10.61 -6.07
CA THR A 399 19.81 11.50 -5.71
C THR A 399 18.78 10.81 -4.80
N SER A 400 18.13 11.63 -3.97
CA SER A 400 16.95 11.28 -3.20
C SER A 400 15.67 11.90 -3.79
N THR A 401 15.70 12.43 -5.02
CA THR A 401 14.54 13.13 -5.59
C THR A 401 13.46 12.14 -6.00
N ILE A 402 12.26 12.28 -5.45
CA ILE A 402 11.09 11.49 -5.89
C ILE A 402 10.50 12.11 -7.16
N SER A 403 10.47 11.33 -8.25
CA SER A 403 9.97 11.76 -9.56
C SER A 403 8.47 12.03 -9.53
N THR A 404 7.95 12.85 -10.45
CA THR A 404 6.50 13.05 -10.59
C THR A 404 5.76 11.73 -10.86
N SER A 405 6.38 10.80 -11.61
CA SER A 405 5.82 9.46 -11.85
C SER A 405 5.67 8.69 -10.53
N THR A 406 6.71 8.67 -9.70
CA THR A 406 6.70 8.02 -8.40
C THR A 406 5.68 8.64 -7.45
N ARG A 407 5.59 9.99 -7.40
CA ARG A 407 4.63 10.71 -6.53
C ARG A 407 3.20 10.24 -6.76
N ARG A 408 2.84 9.91 -8.01
CA ARG A 408 1.52 9.38 -8.33
C ARG A 408 1.27 8.01 -7.76
N PHE A 409 2.22 7.08 -7.94
CA PHE A 409 2.09 5.73 -7.37
C PHE A 409 1.89 5.76 -5.86
N ILE A 410 2.61 6.65 -5.16
CA ILE A 410 2.58 6.72 -3.70
C ILE A 410 1.45 7.60 -3.14
N GLY A 411 0.58 8.11 -4.01
CA GLY A 411 -0.59 8.89 -3.60
C GLY A 411 -0.36 10.39 -3.39
N TRP A 412 0.82 10.93 -3.63
CA TRP A 412 1.00 12.39 -3.70
C TRP A 412 0.60 12.97 -5.06
N GLY A 413 0.01 12.15 -5.92
CA GLY A 413 -0.75 12.59 -7.08
C GLY A 413 -2.10 13.21 -6.71
N ASP A 414 -2.54 13.11 -5.45
CA ASP A 414 -3.71 13.77 -4.87
C ASP A 414 -3.55 15.31 -4.91
N ASN A 415 -3.89 15.89 -6.05
CA ASN A 415 -3.63 17.28 -6.39
C ASN A 415 -4.73 18.22 -5.89
N ASP A 416 -5.92 17.70 -5.57
CA ASP A 416 -6.96 18.47 -4.89
C ASP A 416 -6.89 18.35 -3.34
N SER A 417 -6.01 17.48 -2.85
CA SER A 417 -5.65 17.30 -1.44
C SER A 417 -6.80 16.80 -0.57
N ASP A 418 -7.70 15.99 -1.14
CA ASP A 418 -8.83 15.41 -0.43
C ASP A 418 -8.52 14.04 0.23
N GLY A 419 -7.30 13.53 0.04
CA GLY A 419 -6.81 12.25 0.54
C GLY A 419 -7.31 11.04 -0.25
N ILE A 420 -8.01 11.27 -1.37
CA ILE A 420 -8.62 10.27 -2.23
C ILE A 420 -8.02 10.43 -3.63
N LEU A 421 -7.36 9.38 -4.08
CA LEU A 421 -6.79 9.41 -5.42
C LEU A 421 -7.84 9.11 -6.48
N ASP A 422 -8.24 10.12 -7.25
CA ASP A 422 -9.39 10.04 -8.12
C ASP A 422 -9.21 10.77 -9.47
N PRO A 423 -10.13 10.62 -10.44
CA PRO A 423 -9.99 11.20 -11.78
C PRO A 423 -9.88 12.72 -11.86
N ILE A 424 -10.03 13.44 -10.76
CA ILE A 424 -9.87 14.90 -10.64
C ILE A 424 -8.40 15.24 -10.29
N ASP A 425 -7.56 14.25 -9.99
CA ASP A 425 -6.12 14.40 -9.78
C ASP A 425 -5.33 14.50 -11.10
N PRO A 426 -4.88 15.71 -11.52
CA PRO A 426 -4.21 15.90 -12.80
C PRO A 426 -3.01 14.99 -13.04
N THR A 427 -2.95 14.42 -14.25
CA THR A 427 -1.76 13.75 -14.75
C THR A 427 -0.75 14.79 -15.27
N PRO A 428 0.54 14.47 -15.52
CA PRO A 428 1.54 15.49 -15.85
C PRO A 428 1.45 15.82 -17.35
N TRP A 429 0.47 15.23 -18.04
CA TRP A 429 0.26 15.33 -19.48
C TRP A 429 -1.08 16.00 -19.80
N GLY A 430 -1.76 16.59 -18.81
CA GLY A 430 -3.18 16.92 -18.89
C GLY A 430 -3.89 16.04 -17.89
#